data_AF-A0A948B753-F1
#
_entry.id   AF-A0A948B753-F1
#
_cell.length_a   1.000
_cell.length_b   1.000
_cell.length_c   1.000
_cell.angle_alpha   90.00
_cell.angle_beta   90.00
_cell.angle_gamma   90.00
#
_symmetry.space_group_name_H-M   'P 1'
#
loop_
_entity.id
_entity.type
_entity.pdbx_description
1 polymer ?
#
loop_
_entity_poly.entity_id
_entity_poly.type
_entity_poly.pdbx_seq_one_letter_code
_entity_poly.pdbx_strand_id
1 'polypeptide(L)'
;MKIFFTGHFKNQLKKLMRKFPCVAEDLLNLLDSLDIEKEISIGKSIYKVRIGSSDMKKGKSGGFRAYIYFYRLKKILVPLCIYAKSEQVIVSENELQYHIDKMNEELFGEIA
;
A
#
# COMPACT_ATOMS: atom_id res chain seq x y z
N MET A 1 3.45 15.50 -3.30
CA MET A 1 2.25 14.65 -3.11
C MET A 1 2.17 14.34 -1.62
N LYS A 2 1.00 14.37 -0.98
CA LYS A 2 0.89 14.02 0.44
C LYS A 2 0.58 12.53 0.58
N ILE A 3 1.08 11.90 1.63
CA ILE A 3 0.78 10.50 1.92
C ILE A 3 0.04 10.46 3.25
N PHE A 4 -1.09 9.78 3.28
CA PHE A 4 -1.88 9.58 4.48
C PHE A 4 -1.90 8.09 4.83
N PHE A 5 -1.44 7.76 6.03
CA PHE A 5 -1.38 6.38 6.52
C PHE A 5 -2.45 6.15 7.59
N THR A 6 -3.45 5.35 7.24
CA THR A 6 -4.48 4.87 8.16
C THR A 6 -3.88 4.00 9.26
N GLY A 7 -4.51 3.99 10.43
CA GLY A 7 -4.25 3.05 11.52
C GLY A 7 -4.38 1.60 11.05
N HIS A 8 -5.39 1.28 10.23
CA HIS A 8 -5.54 -0.02 9.60
C HIS A 8 -4.29 -0.43 8.79
N PHE A 9 -3.78 0.45 7.93
CA PHE A 9 -2.57 0.19 7.16
C PHE A 9 -1.32 0.10 8.05
N LYS A 10 -1.16 1.01 9.02
CA LYS A 10 -0.04 1.00 9.98
C LYS A 10 0.03 -0.32 10.75
N ASN A 11 -1.12 -0.90 11.10
CA ASN A 11 -1.18 -2.20 11.78
C ASN A 11 -0.73 -3.36 10.88
N GLN A 12 -1.09 -3.34 9.59
CA GLN A 12 -0.58 -4.31 8.61
C GLN A 12 0.94 -4.18 8.46
N LEU A 13 1.44 -2.95 8.29
CA LEU A 13 2.86 -2.68 8.14
C LEU A 13 3.65 -3.15 9.37
N LYS A 14 3.17 -2.87 10.58
CA LYS A 14 3.79 -3.35 11.84
C LYS A 14 3.88 -4.88 11.90
N LYS A 15 2.89 -5.61 11.38
CA LYS A 15 2.94 -7.08 11.32
C LYS A 15 4.04 -7.55 10.36
N LEU A 16 4.17 -6.91 9.19
CA LEU A 16 5.23 -7.22 8.23
C LEU A 16 6.62 -6.89 8.77
N MET A 17 6.77 -5.77 9.48
CA MET A 17 8.04 -5.34 10.09
C MET A 17 8.65 -6.39 11.05
N ARG A 18 7.83 -7.27 11.62
CA ARG A 18 8.31 -8.36 12.49
C ARG A 18 9.14 -9.40 11.72
N LYS A 19 8.84 -9.60 10.44
CA LYS A 19 9.56 -10.54 9.55
C LYS A 19 10.52 -9.83 8.60
N PHE A 20 10.19 -8.60 8.24
CA PHE A 20 10.89 -7.79 7.26
C PHE A 20 11.18 -6.41 7.84
N PRO A 21 12.22 -6.25 8.67
CA PRO A 21 12.49 -5.01 9.40
C PRO A 21 12.61 -3.78 8.49
N CYS A 22 13.09 -3.92 7.25
CA CYS A 22 13.28 -2.82 6.30
C CYS A 22 12.02 -2.49 5.48
N VAL A 23 10.91 -3.23 5.62
CA VAL A 23 9.69 -3.02 4.79
C VAL A 23 9.13 -1.59 4.84
N ALA A 24 9.28 -0.92 5.98
CA ALA A 24 8.82 0.46 6.14
C ALA A 24 9.67 1.43 5.29
N GLU A 25 10.99 1.24 5.30
CA GLU A 25 11.92 2.04 4.50
C GLU A 25 11.75 1.74 3.00
N ASP A 26 11.62 0.46 2.63
CA ASP A 26 11.33 0.03 1.26
C ASP A 26 10.05 0.68 0.71
N LEU A 27 9.00 0.74 1.53
CA LEU A 27 7.75 1.40 1.18
C LEU A 27 7.94 2.90 0.99
N LEU A 28 8.61 3.59 1.91
CA LEU A 28 8.82 5.03 1.82
C LEU A 28 9.64 5.42 0.58
N ASN A 29 10.74 4.71 0.32
CA ASN A 29 11.58 4.92 -0.86
C ASN A 29 10.80 4.76 -2.18
N LEU A 30 9.88 3.79 -2.23
CA LEU A 30 8.97 3.64 -3.36
C LEU A 30 8.00 4.81 -3.46
N LEU A 31 7.37 5.22 -2.34
CA LEU A 31 6.37 6.30 -2.35
C LEU A 31 6.96 7.65 -2.75
N ASP A 32 8.21 7.93 -2.37
CA ASP A 32 8.94 9.15 -2.74
C ASP A 32 9.21 9.26 -4.25
N SER A 33 9.36 8.12 -4.92
CA SER A 33 9.62 8.03 -6.36
C SER A 33 8.40 7.56 -7.17
N LEU A 34 7.23 7.47 -6.53
CA LEU A 34 6.05 6.86 -7.13
C LEU A 34 5.45 7.75 -8.22
N ASP A 35 5.47 7.22 -9.44
CA ASP A 35 4.73 7.76 -10.58
C ASP A 35 3.46 6.93 -10.79
N ILE A 36 2.35 7.38 -10.18
CA ILE A 36 1.09 6.64 -10.13
C ILE A 36 0.52 6.33 -11.53
N GLU A 37 0.86 7.14 -12.54
CA GLU A 37 0.37 6.96 -13.92
C GLU A 37 1.04 5.78 -14.63
N LYS A 38 2.20 5.35 -14.13
CA LYS A 38 2.92 4.16 -14.62
C LYS A 38 2.52 2.87 -13.90
N GLU A 39 1.71 2.97 -12.86
CA GLU A 39 1.26 1.82 -12.07
C GLU A 39 -0.01 1.19 -12.62
N ILE A 40 -0.26 -0.06 -12.24
CA ILE A 40 -1.42 -0.81 -12.73
C ILE A 40 -2.67 -0.32 -12.00
N SER A 41 -3.54 0.40 -12.71
CA SER A 41 -4.87 0.73 -12.19
C SER A 41 -5.74 -0.51 -12.13
N ILE A 42 -6.51 -0.63 -11.05
CA ILE A 42 -7.49 -1.70 -10.85
C ILE A 42 -8.92 -1.14 -10.69
N GLY A 43 -9.13 0.11 -11.11
CA GLY A 43 -10.39 0.82 -10.95
C GLY A 43 -10.53 1.57 -9.63
N LYS A 44 -11.59 2.39 -9.50
CA LYS A 44 -11.92 3.19 -8.30
C LYS A 44 -10.75 4.08 -7.79
N SER A 45 -9.89 4.56 -8.69
CA SER A 45 -8.66 5.31 -8.34
C SER A 45 -7.68 4.53 -7.45
N ILE A 46 -7.70 3.20 -7.52
CA ILE A 46 -6.78 2.33 -6.81
C ILE A 46 -5.74 1.80 -7.81
N TYR A 47 -4.51 1.74 -7.35
CA TYR A 47 -3.35 1.28 -8.11
C TYR A 47 -2.63 0.19 -7.34
N LYS A 48 -2.21 -0.84 -8.08
CA LYS A 48 -1.42 -1.94 -7.55
C LYS A 48 0.05 -1.68 -7.83
N VAL A 49 0.82 -1.56 -6.75
CA VAL A 49 2.22 -1.16 -6.78
C VAL A 49 3.12 -2.31 -6.31
N ARG A 50 4.29 -2.45 -6.96
CA ARG A 50 5.30 -3.47 -6.62
C ARG A 50 6.45 -2.83 -5.86
N ILE A 51 6.70 -3.33 -4.65
CA ILE A 51 7.77 -2.82 -3.79
C ILE A 51 8.93 -3.82 -3.81
N GLY A 52 10.13 -3.31 -4.04
CA GLY A 52 11.35 -4.07 -3.76
C GLY A 52 11.41 -4.42 -2.27
N SER A 53 12.12 -5.49 -1.93
CA SER A 53 12.44 -5.78 -0.55
C SER A 53 13.94 -5.76 -0.39
N SER A 54 14.44 -4.97 0.56
CA SER A 54 15.85 -4.98 0.96
C SER A 54 16.19 -6.19 1.83
N ASP A 55 15.21 -6.71 2.59
CA ASP A 55 15.34 -7.92 3.40
C ASP A 55 15.44 -9.21 2.55
N MET A 56 14.85 -9.22 1.35
CA MET A 56 14.83 -10.38 0.48
C MET A 56 15.85 -10.26 -0.66
N LYS A 57 16.78 -11.22 -0.76
CA LYS A 57 17.78 -11.33 -1.85
C LYS A 57 17.21 -11.60 -3.25
N LYS A 58 15.89 -11.42 -3.46
CA LYS A 58 15.16 -11.73 -4.71
C LYS A 58 14.69 -10.47 -5.46
N GLY A 59 14.95 -9.26 -4.96
CA GLY A 59 14.55 -8.01 -5.60
C GLY A 59 13.03 -7.83 -5.74
N LYS A 60 12.57 -6.95 -6.65
CA LYS A 60 11.14 -6.59 -6.83
C LYS A 60 10.22 -7.77 -7.14
N SER A 61 10.75 -8.85 -7.72
CA SER A 61 9.96 -10.03 -8.09
C SER A 61 9.63 -10.92 -6.89
N GLY A 62 10.34 -10.76 -5.77
CA GLY A 62 10.12 -11.48 -4.52
C GLY A 62 9.57 -10.64 -3.36
N GLY A 63 9.62 -9.31 -3.47
CA GLY A 63 9.27 -8.38 -2.39
C GLY A 63 7.77 -8.25 -2.08
N PHE A 64 7.30 -7.01 -1.96
CA PHE A 64 5.95 -6.72 -1.49
C PHE A 64 5.04 -6.23 -2.61
N ARG A 65 3.73 -6.36 -2.38
CA ARG A 65 2.72 -5.69 -3.17
C ARG A 65 1.88 -4.83 -2.25
N ALA A 66 1.54 -3.64 -2.74
CA ALA A 66 0.64 -2.74 -2.06
C ALA A 66 -0.46 -2.26 -3.00
N TYR A 67 -1.61 -1.96 -2.41
CA TYR A 67 -2.73 -1.34 -3.07
C TYR A 67 -2.87 0.07 -2.51
N ILE A 68 -2.88 1.07 -3.38
CA ILE A 68 -2.87 2.48 -2.99
C ILE A 68 -4.04 3.19 -3.65
N TYR A 69 -4.86 3.86 -2.85
CA TYR A 69 -5.87 4.79 -3.33
C TYR A 69 -5.24 6.16 -3.60
N PHE A 70 -5.55 6.75 -4.75
CA PHE A 70 -5.08 8.09 -5.11
C PHE A 70 -6.25 9.08 -5.14
N TYR A 71 -6.30 9.97 -4.15
CA TYR A 71 -7.23 11.08 -4.14
C TYR A 71 -6.70 12.23 -4.99
N ARG A 72 -7.05 12.20 -6.28
CA ARG A 72 -6.53 13.12 -7.31
C ARG A 72 -6.73 14.59 -6.97
N LEU A 73 -7.92 14.97 -6.49
CA LEU A 73 -8.27 16.37 -6.20
C LEU A 73 -7.34 17.03 -5.19
N LYS A 74 -7.00 16.33 -4.09
CA LYS A 74 -6.08 16.83 -3.06
C LYS A 74 -4.64 16.34 -3.21
N LYS A 75 -4.34 15.56 -4.26
CA LYS A 75 -3.04 14.89 -4.50
C LYS A 75 -2.55 14.11 -3.26
N ILE A 76 -3.44 13.31 -2.68
CA ILE A 76 -3.17 12.47 -1.50
C ILE A 76 -3.11 11.00 -1.92
N LEU A 77 -2.04 10.30 -1.53
CA LEU A 77 -1.96 8.84 -1.60
C LEU A 77 -2.36 8.23 -0.27
N VAL A 78 -3.19 7.19 -0.31
CA VAL A 78 -3.65 6.45 0.85
C VAL A 78 -3.37 4.96 0.62
N PRO A 79 -2.32 4.40 1.23
CA PRO A 79 -2.06 2.96 1.17
C PRO A 79 -3.17 2.19 1.87
N LEU A 80 -3.77 1.21 1.18
CA LEU A 80 -4.91 0.42 1.65
C LEU A 80 -4.46 -0.88 2.32
N CYS A 81 -3.59 -1.61 1.63
CA CYS A 81 -3.01 -2.85 2.14
C CYS A 81 -1.63 -3.10 1.54
N ILE A 82 -0.84 -3.90 2.25
CA ILE A 82 0.49 -4.35 1.87
C ILE A 82 0.70 -5.78 2.33
N TYR A 83 1.34 -6.60 1.48
CA TYR A 83 1.65 -7.99 1.80
C TYR A 83 2.92 -8.46 1.09
N ALA A 84 3.60 -9.44 1.67
CA ALA A 84 4.71 -10.13 1.03
C ALA A 84 4.18 -11.11 -0.02
N LYS A 85 4.76 -11.08 -1.24
CA LYS A 85 4.35 -11.98 -2.32
C LYS A 85 4.52 -13.46 -1.96
N SER A 86 5.49 -13.78 -1.11
CA SER A 86 5.74 -15.13 -0.61
C SER A 86 4.65 -15.67 0.30
N GLU A 87 3.89 -14.78 0.96
CA GLU A 87 2.85 -15.15 1.91
C GLU A 87 1.46 -15.11 1.28
N GLN A 88 1.28 -14.23 0.29
CA GLN A 88 -0.01 -14.05 -0.38
C GLN A 88 0.20 -13.69 -1.85
N VAL A 89 -0.50 -14.41 -2.72
CA VAL A 89 -0.35 -14.25 -4.18
C VAL A 89 -1.35 -13.22 -4.72
N ILE A 90 -2.57 -13.23 -4.18
CA ILE A 90 -3.73 -12.47 -4.67
C ILE A 90 -4.47 -11.86 -3.47
N VAL A 91 -4.93 -10.62 -3.64
CA VAL A 91 -5.94 -10.00 -2.77
C VAL A 91 -7.26 -10.15 -3.49
N SER A 92 -8.24 -10.79 -2.85
CA SER A 92 -9.57 -10.96 -3.44
C SER A 92 -10.32 -9.63 -3.51
N GLU A 93 -11.36 -9.54 -4.35
CA GLU A 93 -12.18 -8.32 -4.41
C GLU A 93 -12.83 -8.00 -3.06
N ASN A 94 -13.32 -9.02 -2.35
CA ASN A 94 -13.92 -8.86 -1.02
C ASN A 94 -12.92 -8.34 0.02
N GLU A 95 -11.69 -8.85 -0.03
CA GLU A 95 -10.61 -8.41 0.87
C GLU A 95 -10.17 -6.97 0.56
N LEU A 96 -10.06 -6.63 -0.73
CA LEU A 96 -9.76 -5.26 -1.14
C LEU A 96 -10.89 -4.30 -0.71
N GLN A 97 -12.16 -4.70 -0.87
CA GLN A 97 -13.30 -3.90 -0.44
C GLN A 97 -13.28 -3.69 1.08
N TYR A 98 -12.96 -4.71 1.87
CA TYR A 98 -12.76 -4.57 3.31
C TYR A 98 -11.71 -3.51 3.66
N HIS A 99 -10.57 -3.48 2.95
CA HIS A 99 -9.54 -2.45 3.18
C HIS A 99 -9.99 -1.04 2.80
N ILE A 100 -10.82 -0.92 1.76
CA ILE A 100 -11.43 0.37 1.36
C ILE A 100 -12.40 0.85 2.44
N ASP A 101 -13.23 -0.03 2.98
CA ASP A 101 -14.21 0.32 4.01
C ASP A 101 -13.50 0.80 5.28
N LYS A 102 -12.41 0.12 5.69
CA LYS A 102 -11.56 0.56 6.81
C LYS A 102 -10.88 1.90 6.54
N MET A 103 -10.40 2.12 5.32
CA MET A 103 -9.86 3.42 4.95
C MET A 103 -10.94 4.51 5.06
N ASN A 104 -12.15 4.27 4.54
CA ASN A 104 -13.24 5.23 4.59
C ASN A 104 -13.61 5.61 6.03
N GLU A 105 -13.79 4.63 6.92
CA GLU A 105 -14.07 4.84 8.35
C GLU A 105 -13.09 5.85 8.98
N GLU A 106 -11.80 5.77 8.64
CA GLU A 106 -10.75 6.65 9.17
C GLU A 106 -10.65 7.98 8.40
N LEU A 107 -10.84 7.96 7.08
CA LEU A 107 -10.68 9.14 6.21
C LEU A 107 -11.81 10.16 6.40
N PHE A 108 -13.04 9.70 6.62
CA PHE A 108 -14.19 10.57 6.87
C PHE A 108 -14.02 11.39 8.17
N GLY A 109 -13.21 10.94 9.12
CA GLY A 109 -12.91 11.68 10.35
C GLY A 109 -11.79 12.71 10.23
N GLU A 110 -10.92 12.61 9.21
CA GLU A 110 -9.72 13.45 9.10
C GLU A 110 -9.73 14.48 7.97
N ILE A 111 -10.58 14.30 6.95
CA ILE A 111 -10.65 15.22 5.79
C ILE A 111 -12.02 15.92 5.65
N ALA A 112 -12.92 15.74 6.62
CA ALA A 112 -14.10 16.57 6.83
C ALA A 112 -13.70 17.87 7.54
#